data_AF-A0A7X8WG61-F1
#
_entry.id   AF-A0A7X8WG61-F1
#
_cell.length_a   1.000
_cell.length_b   1.000
_cell.length_c   1.000
_cell.angle_alpha   90.00
_cell.angle_beta   90.00
_cell.angle_gamma   90.00
#
_symmetry.space_group_name_H-M   'P 1'
#
loop_
_entity.id
_entity.type
_entity.pdbx_description
1 polymer ?
#
loop_
_entity_poly.entity_id
_entity_poly.type
_entity_poly.pdbx_seq_one_letter_code
_entity_poly.pdbx_strand_id
1 'polypeptide(L)'
;MIVKKTSREWDLQKLETLREKAAQLDLFMTPEEVRAEFSVVRTVPYEFSYTFEDEKGKVSTLMISDWEIGMLYFNCLKRANHDEAEAVKQVKTKYLDIFSTRDIYLFLGTTKACHNLAKNPFIIIGVYYPPKAIEQDSPQLSLFDSGDGS
;
A
#
# COMPACT_ATOMS: atom_id res chain seq x y z
N MET A 1 13.16 -0.19 5.79
CA MET A 1 11.85 -0.78 5.43
C MET A 1 11.86 -2.28 5.70
N ILE A 2 10.90 -2.77 6.47
CA ILE A 2 10.68 -4.18 6.80
C ILE A 2 9.63 -4.74 5.84
N VAL A 3 9.85 -5.96 5.34
CA VAL A 3 8.92 -6.65 4.44
C VAL A 3 8.66 -8.03 4.99
N LYS A 4 7.38 -8.37 5.16
CA LYS A 4 6.94 -9.69 5.61
C LYS A 4 6.07 -10.32 4.55
N LYS A 5 6.30 -11.59 4.23
CA LYS A 5 5.41 -12.36 3.35
C LYS A 5 4.07 -12.57 4.08
N THR A 6 2.97 -12.36 3.37
CA THR A 6 1.62 -12.63 3.85
C THR A 6 0.89 -13.54 2.87
N SER A 7 -0.30 -14.01 3.26
CA SER A 7 -1.11 -14.88 2.40
C SER A 7 -1.46 -14.19 1.09
N ARG A 8 -1.34 -14.93 -0.02
CA ARG A 8 -1.82 -14.53 -1.36
C ARG A 8 -3.33 -14.65 -1.50
N GLU A 9 -3.94 -15.41 -0.61
CA GLU A 9 -5.36 -15.69 -0.63
C GLU A 9 -6.08 -14.72 0.29
N TRP A 10 -7.17 -14.16 -0.21
CA TRP A 10 -8.12 -13.44 0.61
C TRP A 10 -8.64 -14.37 1.71
N ASP A 11 -8.69 -13.85 2.94
CA ASP A 11 -9.32 -14.53 4.06
C ASP A 11 -10.82 -14.73 3.75
N LEU A 12 -11.21 -15.99 3.55
CA LEU A 12 -12.55 -16.37 3.13
C LEU A 12 -13.63 -15.84 4.08
N GLN A 13 -13.34 -15.74 5.38
CA GLN A 13 -14.30 -15.17 6.33
C GLN A 13 -14.50 -13.67 6.14
N LYS A 14 -13.42 -12.93 5.84
CA LYS A 14 -13.51 -11.49 5.56
C LYS A 14 -14.19 -11.21 4.23
N LEU A 15 -13.97 -12.06 3.23
CA LEU A 15 -14.70 -11.99 1.96
C LEU A 15 -16.19 -12.22 2.16
N GLU A 16 -16.58 -13.19 2.99
CA GLU A 16 -18.00 -13.45 3.30
C GLU A 16 -18.64 -12.22 3.97
N THR A 17 -17.97 -11.60 4.96
CA THR A 17 -18.48 -10.39 5.61
C THR A 17 -18.52 -9.17 4.68
N LEU A 18 -17.53 -9.01 3.79
CA LEU A 18 -17.54 -7.94 2.78
C LEU A 18 -18.65 -8.18 1.75
N ARG A 19 -18.86 -9.44 1.36
CA ARG A 19 -19.94 -9.89 0.48
C ARG A 19 -21.32 -9.63 1.09
N GLU A 20 -21.53 -9.95 2.36
CA GLU A 20 -22.77 -9.65 3.08
C GLU A 20 -23.07 -8.15 3.09
N LYS A 21 -22.04 -7.32 3.27
CA LYS A 21 -22.19 -5.85 3.25
C LYS A 21 -22.38 -5.29 1.84
N ALA A 22 -21.70 -5.83 0.85
CA ALA A 22 -21.83 -5.43 -0.56
C ALA A 22 -23.20 -5.83 -1.12
N ALA A 23 -23.68 -7.04 -0.81
CA ALA A 23 -25.04 -7.49 -1.16
C ALA A 23 -26.14 -6.67 -0.46
N GLN A 24 -25.82 -6.01 0.65
CA GLN A 24 -26.72 -5.05 1.30
C GLN A 24 -26.80 -3.70 0.55
N LEU A 25 -25.76 -3.34 -0.21
CA LEU A 25 -25.65 -2.07 -0.95
C LEU A 25 -26.05 -2.22 -2.42
N ASP A 26 -25.80 -3.38 -3.01
CA ASP A 26 -26.17 -3.70 -4.38
C ASP A 26 -27.23 -4.81 -4.39
N LEU A 27 -28.49 -4.40 -4.54
CA LEU A 27 -29.67 -5.27 -4.49
C LEU A 27 -29.78 -6.24 -5.67
N PHE A 28 -28.88 -6.15 -6.66
CA PHE A 28 -29.03 -6.83 -7.95
C PHE A 28 -27.86 -7.74 -8.37
N MET A 29 -26.75 -7.78 -7.63
CA MET A 29 -25.65 -8.69 -7.97
C MET A 29 -25.84 -10.08 -7.36
N THR A 30 -25.60 -11.11 -8.17
CA THR A 30 -25.62 -12.49 -7.67
C THR A 30 -24.38 -12.82 -6.84
N PRO A 31 -24.50 -13.75 -5.87
CA PRO A 31 -23.38 -14.44 -5.22
C PRO A 31 -22.16 -14.76 -6.08
N GLU A 32 -22.37 -15.28 -7.29
CA GLU A 32 -21.31 -15.66 -8.21
C GLU A 32 -20.62 -14.45 -8.85
N GLU A 33 -21.38 -13.40 -9.23
CA GLU A 33 -20.84 -12.18 -9.85
C GLU A 33 -19.95 -11.41 -8.87
N VAL A 34 -20.40 -11.26 -7.63
CA VAL A 34 -19.60 -10.64 -6.56
C VAL A 34 -18.31 -11.43 -6.34
N ARG A 35 -18.38 -12.76 -6.27
CA ARG A 35 -17.19 -13.60 -6.10
C ARG A 35 -16.23 -13.48 -7.27
N ALA A 36 -16.75 -13.45 -8.50
CA ALA A 36 -15.94 -13.25 -9.69
C ALA A 36 -15.22 -11.90 -9.61
N GLU A 37 -15.93 -10.81 -9.31
CA GLU A 37 -15.39 -9.47 -9.21
C GLU A 37 -14.30 -9.34 -8.13
N PHE A 38 -14.54 -9.87 -6.92
CA PHE A 38 -13.54 -9.90 -5.85
C PHE A 38 -12.36 -10.84 -6.16
N SER A 39 -12.55 -11.92 -6.92
CA SER A 39 -11.46 -12.81 -7.34
C SER A 39 -10.53 -12.17 -8.37
N VAL A 40 -10.99 -11.17 -9.13
CA VAL A 40 -10.15 -10.42 -10.07
C VAL A 40 -9.15 -9.53 -9.32
N VAL A 41 -9.51 -9.07 -8.11
CA VAL A 41 -8.65 -8.22 -7.30
C VAL A 41 -7.57 -9.07 -6.62
N ARG A 42 -6.36 -9.05 -7.20
CA ARG A 42 -5.19 -9.74 -6.62
C ARG A 42 -4.76 -9.05 -5.34
N THR A 43 -4.51 -9.83 -4.29
CA THR A 43 -3.88 -9.33 -3.07
C THR A 43 -2.38 -9.15 -3.26
N VAL A 44 -1.79 -8.23 -2.50
CA VAL A 44 -0.34 -8.07 -2.44
C VAL A 44 0.19 -9.07 -1.40
N PRO A 45 1.09 -10.01 -1.76
CA PRO A 45 1.57 -11.04 -0.84
C PRO A 45 2.65 -10.57 0.14
N TYR A 46 2.71 -9.26 0.37
CA TYR A 46 3.72 -8.63 1.20
C TYR A 46 3.09 -7.55 2.06
N GLU A 47 3.40 -7.59 3.34
CA GLU A 47 3.18 -6.49 4.26
C GLU A 47 4.45 -5.65 4.33
N PHE A 48 4.28 -4.35 4.13
CA PHE A 48 5.36 -3.38 4.17
C PHE A 48 5.27 -2.55 5.45
N SER A 49 6.40 -2.32 6.10
CA SER A 49 6.48 -1.52 7.34
C SER A 49 7.70 -0.62 7.36
N TYR A 50 7.56 0.55 7.98
CA TYR A 50 8.65 1.47 8.26
C TYR A 50 9.10 1.40 9.70
N THR A 51 10.40 1.49 9.90
CA THR A 51 11.01 1.72 11.20
C THR A 51 11.71 3.07 11.13
N PHE A 52 11.35 3.98 12.02
CA PHE A 52 11.95 5.31 12.14
C PHE A 52 12.11 5.68 13.61
N GLU A 53 13.04 6.59 13.87
CA GLU A 53 13.34 7.14 15.18
C GLU A 53 12.84 8.57 15.24
N ASP A 54 12.15 8.94 16.32
CA ASP A 54 11.73 10.31 16.56
C ASP A 54 12.84 11.16 17.24
N GLU A 55 12.62 12.47 17.35
CA GLU A 55 13.55 13.40 18.00
C GLU A 55 13.84 13.08 19.48
N LYS A 56 13.03 12.22 20.11
CA LYS A 56 13.20 11.76 21.49
C LYS A 56 13.91 10.41 21.57
N GLY A 57 14.40 9.89 20.44
CA GLY A 57 15.09 8.60 20.35
C GLY A 57 14.16 7.39 20.38
N LYS A 58 12.84 7.58 20.22
CA LYS A 58 11.89 6.48 20.22
C LYS A 58 11.80 5.86 18.83
N VAL A 59 12.27 4.62 18.73
CA VAL A 59 12.11 3.81 17.53
C VAL A 59 10.68 3.26 17.46
N SER A 60 9.99 3.57 16.37
CA SER A 60 8.64 3.09 16.09
C SER A 60 8.62 2.31 14.78
N THR A 61 7.96 1.15 14.77
CA THR A 61 7.69 0.39 13.54
C THR A 61 6.21 0.46 13.19
N LEU A 62 5.88 1.01 12.03
CA LEU A 62 4.50 1.20 11.55
C LEU A 62 4.27 0.46 10.22
N MET A 63 3.15 -0.24 10.11
CA MET A 63 2.71 -0.87 8.86
C MET A 63 2.19 0.19 7.89
N ILE A 64 2.44 -0.01 6.59
CA ILE A 64 1.95 0.83 5.50
C ILE A 64 0.70 0.16 4.91
N SER A 65 -0.45 0.81 5.04
CA SER A 65 -1.73 0.34 4.49
C SER A 65 -2.18 1.15 3.27
N ASP A 66 -1.38 2.13 2.84
CA ASP A 66 -1.65 2.93 1.66
C ASP A 66 -1.75 2.03 0.41
N TRP A 67 -2.83 2.17 -0.36
CA TRP A 67 -3.03 1.40 -1.60
C TRP A 67 -1.89 1.63 -2.60
N GLU A 68 -1.24 2.80 -2.55
CA GLU A 68 -0.15 3.21 -3.43
C GLU A 68 1.02 2.22 -3.40
N ILE A 69 1.36 1.66 -2.23
CA ILE A 69 2.47 0.69 -2.13
C ILE A 69 2.15 -0.63 -2.84
N GLY A 70 0.87 -1.03 -2.83
CA GLY A 70 0.41 -2.23 -3.51
C GLY A 70 0.48 -2.08 -5.02
N MET A 71 0.05 -0.93 -5.52
CA MET A 71 0.15 -0.59 -6.94
C MET A 71 1.60 -0.46 -7.40
N LEU A 72 2.47 0.15 -6.58
CA LEU A 72 3.90 0.17 -6.85
C LEU A 72 4.49 -1.23 -6.93
N TYR A 73 4.11 -2.13 -6.01
CA TYR A 73 4.54 -3.52 -6.05
C TYR A 73 4.13 -4.22 -7.35
N PHE A 74 2.87 -4.09 -7.79
CA PHE A 74 2.42 -4.70 -9.05
C PHE A 74 3.14 -4.12 -10.27
N ASN A 75 3.40 -2.81 -10.29
CA ASN A 75 4.18 -2.16 -11.34
C ASN A 75 5.62 -2.68 -11.39
N CYS A 76 6.27 -2.81 -10.24
CA CYS A 76 7.61 -3.40 -10.12
C CYS A 76 7.63 -4.89 -10.51
N LEU A 77 6.60 -5.65 -10.14
CA LEU A 77 6.46 -7.07 -10.50
C LEU A 77 6.35 -7.26 -12.01
N LYS A 78 5.57 -6.41 -12.69
CA LYS A 78 5.46 -6.40 -14.15
C LYS A 78 6.80 -6.09 -14.82
N ARG A 79 7.55 -5.11 -14.29
CA ARG A 79 8.88 -4.72 -14.81
C ARG A 79 9.96 -5.77 -14.54
N ALA A 80 9.86 -6.49 -13.44
CA ALA A 80 10.78 -7.55 -13.04
C ALA A 80 10.47 -8.91 -13.67
N ASN A 81 9.64 -8.96 -14.72
CA ASN A 81 9.21 -10.21 -15.37
C ASN A 81 8.65 -11.26 -14.39
N HIS A 82 7.83 -10.82 -13.44
CA HIS A 82 7.22 -11.63 -12.37
C HIS A 82 8.21 -12.19 -11.32
N ASP A 83 9.44 -11.67 -11.25
CA ASP A 83 10.35 -11.93 -10.12
C ASP A 83 9.96 -11.08 -8.91
N GLU A 84 9.39 -11.73 -7.89
CA GLU A 84 8.97 -11.07 -6.66
C GLU A 84 10.13 -10.49 -5.85
N ALA A 85 11.29 -11.15 -5.84
CA ALA A 85 12.44 -10.71 -5.05
C ALA A 85 12.97 -9.39 -5.61
N GLU A 86 13.07 -9.30 -6.94
CA GLU A 86 13.49 -8.08 -7.62
C GLU A 86 12.39 -7.00 -7.52
N ALA A 87 11.11 -7.36 -7.58
CA ALA A 87 10.01 -6.41 -7.37
C ALA A 87 10.05 -5.77 -5.97
N VAL A 88 10.20 -6.57 -4.91
CA VAL A 88 10.32 -6.07 -3.53
C VAL A 88 11.53 -5.18 -3.36
N LYS A 89 12.66 -5.52 -4.00
CA LYS A 89 13.87 -4.70 -3.99
C LYS A 89 13.62 -3.35 -4.66
N GLN A 90 13.00 -3.32 -5.84
CA GLN A 90 12.65 -2.08 -6.53
C GLN A 90 11.71 -1.19 -5.71
N VAL A 91 10.69 -1.79 -5.06
CA VAL A 91 9.79 -1.07 -4.14
C VAL A 91 10.58 -0.40 -3.02
N LYS A 92 11.47 -1.15 -2.35
CA LYS A 92 12.32 -0.61 -1.27
C LYS A 92 13.20 0.54 -1.77
N THR A 93 13.84 0.38 -2.92
CA THR A 93 14.72 1.39 -3.49
C THR A 93 13.96 2.66 -3.82
N LYS A 94 12.82 2.56 -4.51
CA LYS A 94 12.02 3.73 -4.92
C LYS A 94 11.51 4.51 -3.71
N TYR A 95 11.02 3.79 -2.70
CA TYR A 95 10.59 4.41 -1.47
C TYR A 95 11.74 5.09 -0.71
N LEU A 96 12.91 4.43 -0.59
CA LEU A 96 14.07 5.03 0.07
C LEU A 96 14.56 6.30 -0.64
N ASP A 97 14.55 6.29 -1.97
CA ASP A 97 14.91 7.44 -2.80
C ASP A 97 13.97 8.63 -2.55
N ILE A 98 12.66 8.38 -2.49
CA ILE A 98 11.65 9.42 -2.20
C ILE A 98 11.86 9.98 -0.79
N PHE A 99 12.09 9.13 0.20
CA PHE A 99 12.37 9.53 1.58
C PHE A 99 13.67 10.30 1.75
N SER A 100 14.65 10.08 0.87
CA SER A 100 15.95 10.74 0.94
C SER A 100 15.98 12.05 0.15
N THR A 101 15.07 12.24 -0.80
CA THR A 101 15.10 13.39 -1.74
C THR A 101 13.93 14.35 -1.61
N ARG A 102 12.95 14.06 -0.75
CA ARG A 102 11.73 14.88 -0.56
C ARG A 102 11.34 14.96 0.92
N ASP A 103 10.68 16.05 1.27
CA ASP A 103 10.00 16.17 2.56
C ASP A 103 8.74 15.30 2.55
N ILE A 104 8.60 14.41 3.52
CA ILE A 104 7.50 13.45 3.59
C ILE A 104 6.69 13.67 4.85
N TYR A 105 5.39 13.81 4.66
CA TYR A 105 4.38 13.84 5.68
C TYR A 105 3.64 12.50 5.67
N LEU A 106 3.72 11.77 6.79
CA LEU A 106 3.01 10.52 6.96
C LEU A 106 1.69 10.77 7.68
N PHE A 107 0.59 10.37 7.06
CA PHE A 107 -0.70 10.34 7.74
C PHE A 107 -0.83 9.04 8.51
N LEU A 108 -0.94 9.17 9.83
CA LEU A 108 -1.11 8.04 10.74
C LEU A 108 -2.58 7.90 11.11
N GLY A 109 -3.10 6.70 10.96
CA GLY A 109 -4.46 6.34 11.37
C GLY A 109 -4.46 5.15 12.31
N THR A 110 -5.59 4.88 12.93
CA THR A 110 -5.83 3.65 13.70
C THR A 110 -7.02 2.92 13.09
N THR A 111 -6.97 1.59 13.06
CA THR A 111 -8.17 0.80 12.69
C THR A 111 -9.05 0.63 13.93
N LYS A 112 -10.38 0.72 13.76
CA LYS A 112 -11.37 0.53 14.85
C LYS A 112 -11.19 -0.79 15.60
N ALA A 113 -10.64 -1.82 14.94
CA ALA A 113 -10.33 -3.13 15.52
C ALA A 113 -9.04 -3.18 16.35
N CYS A 114 -8.03 -2.35 16.04
CA CYS A 114 -6.73 -2.35 16.74
C CYS A 114 -6.64 -1.32 17.87
N HIS A 115 -7.69 -0.54 18.12
CA HIS A 115 -7.72 0.50 19.15
C HIS A 115 -7.46 -0.03 20.57
N ASN A 116 -7.71 -1.33 20.83
CA ASN A 116 -7.57 -1.96 22.15
C ASN A 116 -6.61 -3.18 22.21
N LEU A 117 -5.94 -3.56 21.12
CA LEU A 117 -5.19 -4.84 21.07
C LEU A 117 -3.68 -4.73 20.73
N ALA A 118 -3.20 -3.64 20.11
CA ALA A 118 -1.81 -3.56 19.65
C ALA A 118 -0.97 -2.58 20.48
N LYS A 119 0.29 -2.96 20.81
CA LYS A 119 1.30 -2.08 21.45
C LYS A 119 1.55 -0.78 20.66
N ASN A 120 1.24 -0.76 19.37
CA ASN A 120 1.24 0.42 18.52
C ASN A 120 0.05 0.32 17.53
N PRO A 121 -1.07 1.01 17.77
CA PRO A 121 -2.27 0.91 16.93
C PRO A 121 -2.18 1.73 15.65
N PHE A 122 -1.10 2.51 15.48
CA PHE A 122 -0.94 3.41 14.35
C PHE A 122 -0.46 2.65 13.11
N ILE A 123 -1.10 2.92 11.99
CA ILE A 123 -0.72 2.50 10.65
C ILE A 123 -0.56 3.73 9.77
N ILE A 124 0.36 3.67 8.82
CA ILE A 124 0.49 4.71 7.79
C ILE A 124 -0.64 4.49 6.80
N ILE A 125 -1.62 5.38 6.79
CA ILE A 125 -2.80 5.34 5.91
C ILE A 125 -2.61 6.18 4.65
N GLY A 126 -1.59 7.04 4.63
CA GLY A 126 -1.28 7.88 3.48
C GLY A 126 0.11 8.48 3.58
N VAL A 127 0.74 8.70 2.44
CA VAL A 127 1.99 9.42 2.31
C VAL A 127 1.77 10.67 1.46
N TYR A 128 2.18 11.83 1.97
CA TYR A 128 2.18 13.06 1.21
C TYR A 128 3.59 13.62 1.14
N TYR A 129 3.99 14.01 -0.05
CA TYR A 129 5.23 14.72 -0.30
C TYR A 129 4.90 15.95 -1.14
N PRO A 130 5.27 17.17 -0.70
CA PRO A 130 5.06 18.36 -1.51
C PRO A 130 5.79 18.18 -2.85
N PRO A 131 5.22 18.71 -3.96
CA PRO A 131 5.98 18.85 -5.18
C PRO A 131 7.28 19.60 -4.85
N LYS A 132 8.41 19.14 -5.39
CA LYS A 132 9.63 19.96 -5.38
C LYS A 132 9.23 21.32 -5.95
N ALA A 133 9.67 22.43 -5.35
CA ALA A 133 9.38 23.76 -5.89
C ALA A 133 9.81 23.78 -7.36
N ILE A 134 8.83 23.66 -8.26
CA ILE A 134 9.07 23.65 -9.69
C ILE A 134 9.06 25.11 -10.09
N GLU A 135 10.15 25.60 -10.68
CA GLU A 135 10.04 26.69 -11.64
C GLU A 135 8.92 26.33 -12.61
N GLN A 136 8.01 27.28 -12.87
CA GLN A 136 6.72 27.09 -13.54
C GLN A 136 6.81 26.13 -14.75
N ASP A 137 5.82 25.22 -14.89
CA ASP A 137 5.62 24.26 -15.99
C ASP A 137 6.31 22.88 -15.93
N SER A 138 6.11 22.09 -14.86
CA SER A 138 6.02 20.63 -15.10
C SER A 138 4.83 19.97 -14.41
N PRO A 139 4.07 19.12 -15.13
CA PRO A 139 3.00 18.35 -14.53
C PRO A 139 3.61 17.42 -13.48
N GLN A 140 2.95 17.39 -12.34
CA GLN A 140 3.29 16.59 -11.17
C GLN A 140 3.65 15.16 -11.59
N LEU A 141 4.94 14.78 -11.47
CA LEU A 141 5.36 13.39 -11.70
C LEU A 141 4.74 12.52 -10.63
N SER A 142 3.74 11.74 -11.02
CA SER A 142 3.07 10.80 -10.14
C SER A 142 4.02 9.67 -9.79
N LEU A 143 3.87 9.04 -8.62
CA LEU A 143 4.59 7.79 -8.30
C LEU A 143 4.33 6.69 -9.36
N PHE A 144 3.28 6.88 -10.14
CA PHE A 144 2.74 5.97 -11.15
C PHE A 144 3.14 6.34 -12.58
N ASP A 145 3.93 7.40 -12.79
CA ASP A 145 4.35 7.76 -14.14
C ASP A 145 5.21 6.63 -14.69
N SER A 146 4.58 5.91 -15.62
CA SER A 146 5.26 5.05 -16.55
C SER A 146 6.01 6.01 -17.45
N GLY A 147 7.33 6.06 -17.28
CA GLY A 147 8.18 6.65 -18.29
C GLY A 147 7.98 5.83 -19.56
N ASP A 148 7.03 6.27 -20.40
CA ASP A 148 6.99 5.92 -21.80
C ASP A 148 8.29 6.47 -22.39
N GLY A 149 9.18 5.55 -22.70
CA GLY A 149 10.51 5.83 -23.23
C GLY A 149 10.83 4.85 -24.34
N SER A 150 10.20 5.12 -25.49
CA SER A 150 10.62 4.91 -26.89
C SER A 150 11.31 3.59 -27.26
#